data_AF-A0A0F9FF21-F1
#
_entry.id   AF-A0A0F9FF21-F1
#
_cell.length_a   1.000
_cell.length_b   1.000
_cell.length_c   1.000
_cell.angle_alpha   90.00
_cell.angle_beta   90.00
_cell.angle_gamma   90.00
#
_symmetry.space_group_name_H-M   'P 1'
#
loop_
_entity.id
_entity.type
_entity.pdbx_description
1 polymer ?
#
loop_
_entity_poly.entity_id
_entity_poly.type
_entity_poly.pdbx_seq_one_letter_code
_entity_poly.pdbx_strand_id
1 'polypeptide(L)' 'PASQLARYVAKPATSDAKILAMGAKAYREHETLVVRLSQIRDPVIRQMAATVADYLFGRMNNAP' A
#
# COMPACT_ATOMS: atom_id res chain seq x y z
N PRO A 1 4.18 4.33 32.84
CA PRO A 1 3.84 3.05 32.14
C PRO A 1 3.06 3.34 30.85
N ALA A 2 3.76 3.45 29.72
CA ALA A 2 3.17 3.74 28.42
C ALA A 2 2.26 2.58 27.96
N SER A 3 0.97 2.75 28.28
CA SER A 3 -0.23 2.18 27.69
C SER A 3 -0.09 0.83 26.97
N GLN A 4 -0.57 -0.25 27.61
CA GLN A 4 -0.77 -1.56 26.99
C GLN A 4 -1.64 -1.50 25.72
N LEU A 5 -2.46 -0.45 25.54
CA LEU A 5 -3.27 -0.23 24.32
C LEU A 5 -2.40 0.06 23.08
N ALA A 6 -1.22 0.65 23.24
CA ALA A 6 -0.32 0.91 22.11
C ALA A 6 0.23 -0.39 21.47
N ARG A 7 0.23 -1.51 22.20
CA ARG A 7 0.64 -2.82 21.68
C ARG A 7 -0.39 -3.46 20.75
N TYR A 8 -1.67 -3.06 20.87
CA TYR A 8 -2.76 -3.54 20.04
C TYR A 8 -2.97 -2.72 18.76
N VAL A 9 -2.27 -1.60 18.62
CA VAL A 9 -2.24 -0.87 17.35
C VAL A 9 -1.50 -1.76 16.37
N ALA A 10 -2.25 -2.34 15.42
CA ALA A 10 -1.73 -3.23 14.40
C ALA A 10 -0.52 -2.57 13.74
N LYS A 11 0.68 -3.08 14.04
CA LYS A 11 1.87 -2.70 13.28
C LYS A 11 1.57 -3.11 11.84
N PRO A 12 1.67 -2.20 10.86
CA PRO A 12 1.47 -2.58 9.47
C PRO A 12 2.37 -3.78 9.16
N ALA A 13 1.81 -4.81 8.53
CA ALA A 13 2.50 -6.09 8.26
C ALA A 13 3.86 -5.91 7.54
N THR A 14 4.03 -4.75 6.88
CA THR A 14 5.26 -4.31 6.24
C THR A 14 5.61 -2.90 6.70
N SER A 15 6.85 -2.70 7.13
CA SER A 15 7.37 -1.37 7.47
C SER A 15 7.54 -0.51 6.22
N ASP A 16 7.41 0.81 6.37
CA ASP A 16 7.51 1.74 5.23
C ASP A 16 8.91 1.71 4.59
N ALA A 17 9.97 1.49 5.38
CA ALA A 17 11.32 1.30 4.86
C ALA A 17 11.43 0.09 3.91
N LYS A 18 10.71 -1.00 4.21
CA LYS A 18 10.71 -2.20 3.36
C LYS A 18 9.91 -1.96 2.06
N ILE A 19 8.81 -1.21 2.12
CA ILE A 19 8.05 -0.80 0.93
C ILE A 19 8.90 0.07 0.01
N LEU A 20 9.62 1.06 0.57
CA LEU A 20 10.50 1.94 -0.20
C LEU A 20 11.65 1.19 -0.88
N ALA A 21 12.32 0.30 -0.16
CA ALA A 21 13.40 -0.53 -0.72
C ALA A 21 12.89 -1.44 -1.85
N MET A 22 11.70 -2.04 -1.66
CA MET A 22 11.05 -2.87 -2.67
C MET A 22 10.65 -2.04 -3.90
N GLY A 23 10.07 -0.86 -3.69
CA GLY A 23 9.67 0.03 -4.77
C GLY A 23 10.84 0.54 -5.61
N ALA A 24 11.96 0.91 -4.98
CA ALA A 24 13.15 1.36 -5.70
C ALA A 24 13.76 0.27 -6.61
N LYS A 25 13.68 -1.00 -6.19
CA LYS A 25 14.11 -2.13 -7.02
C LYS A 25 13.10 -2.41 -8.14
N ALA A 26 11.82 -2.52 -7.79
CA ALA A 26 10.74 -2.82 -8.74
C ALA A 26 10.62 -1.78 -9.87
N TYR A 27 10.81 -0.50 -9.55
CA TYR A 27 10.78 0.57 -10.55
C TYR A 27 11.92 0.46 -11.57
N ARG A 28 13.14 0.16 -11.09
CA ARG A 28 14.33 0.07 -11.96
C ARG A 28 14.32 -1.17 -12.84
N GLU A 29 13.81 -2.29 -12.35
CA GLU A 29 13.96 -3.59 -13.01
C GLU A 29 12.72 -4.01 -13.81
N HIS A 30 11.54 -3.52 -13.42
CA HIS A 30 10.26 -4.02 -13.95
C HIS A 30 9.26 -2.90 -14.27
N GLU A 31 9.70 -1.64 -14.27
CA GLU A 31 8.84 -0.46 -14.47
C GLU A 31 7.60 -0.48 -13.54
N THR A 32 7.74 -1.12 -12.37
CA THR A 32 6.62 -1.41 -11.47
C THR A 32 6.61 -0.43 -10.31
N LEU A 33 5.48 0.24 -10.11
CA LEU A 33 5.28 1.15 -8.99
C LEU A 33 4.76 0.41 -7.76
N VAL A 34 5.50 0.50 -6.65
CA VAL A 34 5.05 0.02 -5.34
C VAL A 34 4.87 1.22 -4.42
N VAL A 35 3.62 1.53 -4.07
CA VAL A 35 3.28 2.65 -3.20
C VAL A 35 2.12 2.26 -2.29
N ARG A 36 2.15 2.72 -1.04
CA ARG A 36 0.97 2.62 -0.17
C ARG A 36 0.02 3.76 -0.54
N LEU A 37 -1.25 3.47 -0.83
CA LEU A 37 -2.23 4.50 -1.23
C LEU A 37 -2.31 5.67 -0.24
N SER A 38 -2.08 5.43 1.06
CA SER A 38 -2.07 6.49 2.09
C SER A 38 -0.90 7.48 1.97
N GLN A 39 0.15 7.16 1.21
CA GLN A 39 1.30 8.04 0.96
C GLN A 39 1.03 9.00 -0.21
N ILE A 40 0.01 8.75 -1.03
CA ILE A 40 -0.39 9.63 -2.14
C ILE A 40 -1.20 10.80 -1.56
N ARG A 41 -0.57 11.98 -1.50
CA ARG A 41 -1.19 13.19 -0.95
C ARG A 41 -2.24 13.79 -1.86
N ASP A 42 -2.01 13.72 -3.17
CA ASP A 42 -2.94 14.22 -4.16
C ASP A 42 -4.21 13.33 -4.16
N PRO A 43 -5.40 13.92 -3.92
CA PRO A 43 -6.63 13.14 -3.80
C PRO A 43 -7.07 12.52 -5.14
N VAL A 44 -6.80 13.18 -6.26
CA VAL A 44 -7.18 12.69 -7.60
C VAL A 44 -6.32 11.50 -7.98
N ILE A 45 -4.99 11.61 -7.83
CA ILE A 45 -4.06 10.52 -8.13
C ILE A 45 -4.36 9.31 -7.24
N ARG A 46 -4.64 9.54 -5.95
CA ARG A 46 -4.98 8.48 -5.02
C ARG A 46 -6.27 7.76 -5.42
N GLN A 47 -7.31 8.50 -5.82
CA GLN A 47 -8.56 7.91 -6.29
C GLN A 47 -8.34 7.10 -7.57
N MET A 48 -7.59 7.62 -8.53
CA MET A 48 -7.27 6.89 -9.77
C MET A 48 -6.52 5.59 -9.47
N ALA A 49 -5.49 5.63 -8.64
CA ALA A 49 -4.72 4.45 -8.26
C ALA A 49 -5.58 3.42 -7.52
N ALA A 50 -6.47 3.87 -6.62
CA ALA A 50 -7.41 3.00 -5.93
C ALA A 50 -8.39 2.32 -6.91
N THR A 51 -9.02 3.09 -7.81
CA THR A 51 -9.94 2.55 -8.81
C THR A 51 -9.27 1.51 -9.71
N VAL A 52 -8.03 1.76 -10.16
CA VAL A 52 -7.26 0.79 -10.95
C VAL A 52 -6.94 -0.47 -10.14
N ALA A 53 -6.53 -0.31 -8.88
CA ALA A 53 -6.26 -1.44 -7.99
C ALA A 53 -7.52 -2.27 -7.74
N ASP A 54 -8.66 -1.64 -7.49
CA ASP A 54 -9.95 -2.32 -7.32
C ASP A 54 -10.39 -3.03 -8.60
N TYR A 55 -10.14 -2.44 -9.76
CA TYR A 55 -10.43 -3.10 -11.04
C TYR A 55 -9.58 -4.36 -11.26
N LEU A 56 -8.27 -4.28 -10.99
CA LEU A 56 -7.32 -5.36 -11.22
C LEU A 56 -7.41 -6.47 -10.16
N PHE A 57 -7.57 -6.08 -8.89
CA PHE A 57 -7.47 -6.99 -7.75
C PHE A 57 -8.79 -7.18 -7.00
N GLY A 58 -9.72 -6.21 -7.07
CA GLY A 58 -11.02 -6.29 -6.39
C GLY A 58 -11.96 -7.35 -6.99
N ARG A 59 -11.77 -7.75 -8.25
CA ARG A 59 -12.48 -8.90 -8.85
C ARG A 59 -11.98 -10.26 -8.31
N MET A 60 -10.77 -10.36 -7.75
CA MET A 60 -10.28 -11.61 -7.16
C MET A 60 -11.02 -11.99 -5.86
N ASN A 61 -11.67 -11.03 -5.20
CA ASN A 61 -12.43 -11.24 -3.97
C ASN A 61 -13.95 -11.34 -4.17
N ASN A 62 -14.46 -11.14 -5.40
CA ASN A 62 -15.87 -11.29 -5.76
C ASN A 62 -16.03 -12.38 -6.83
N ALA A 63 -15.47 -13.56 -6.60
CA ALA A 63 -15.94 -14.77 -7.26
C ALA A 63 -17.22 -15.24 -6.53
N PRO A 64 -18.30 -15.59 -7.22
CA PRO A 64 -19.41 -16.33 -6.62
C PRO A 64 -18.96 -17.70 -6.07
#